data_AF-A0A7S3JTJ8-F1
#
_entry.id   AF-A0A7S3JTJ8-F1
#
_cell.length_a   1.000
_cell.length_b   1.000
_cell.length_c   1.000
_cell.angle_alpha   90.00
_cell.angle_beta   90.00
_cell.angle_gamma   90.00
#
_symmetry.space_group_name_H-M   'P 1'
#
loop_
_entity.id
_entity.type
_entity.pdbx_description
1 polymer ?
#
loop_
_entity_poly.entity_id
_entity_poly.type
_entity_poly.pdbx_seq_one_letter_code
_entity_poly.pdbx_strand_id
1 'polypeptide(L)'
;CAEGTLTLDPSDPTIHRPMPCLPGVFCLGGVAHNMTVPWIPAEPAGVSAPQECFEGTFCREATPSSSGTACFPGHYCPPGTVSPIQVPLGSFSSVQSSVAPTTCFPGTFAPHTAMHECQLCPAGYSCLGYGTYEPEICLAGK
;
A
#
# COMPACT_ATOMS: atom_id res chain seq x y z
N CYS A 1 9.10 0.91 25.06
CA CYS A 1 9.47 1.58 26.31
C CYS A 1 8.87 2.98 26.24
N ALA A 2 8.78 3.71 27.35
CA ALA A 2 8.48 5.14 27.30
C ALA A 2 9.61 5.90 26.56
N GLU A 3 9.32 7.11 26.09
CA GLU A 3 10.33 7.97 25.46
C GLU A 3 11.63 8.01 26.29
N GLY A 4 12.77 7.76 25.64
CA GLY A 4 14.09 7.78 26.29
C GLY A 4 14.52 6.50 27.02
N THR A 5 13.78 5.39 26.90
CA THR A 5 14.20 4.07 27.43
C THR A 5 14.36 3.04 26.30
N LEU A 6 15.33 2.13 26.43
CA LEU A 6 15.70 1.17 25.38
C LEU A 6 15.81 -0.23 25.98
N THR A 7 15.03 -1.18 25.46
CA THR A 7 15.19 -2.61 25.73
C THR A 7 15.17 -3.37 24.42
N LEU A 8 15.92 -4.47 24.37
CA LEU A 8 16.00 -5.35 23.20
C LEU A 8 15.07 -6.56 23.35
N ASP A 9 14.48 -6.78 24.53
CA ASP A 9 13.59 -7.91 24.81
C ASP A 9 12.11 -7.52 24.60
N PRO A 10 11.44 -8.01 23.53
CA PRO A 10 10.03 -7.74 23.29
C PRO A 10 9.10 -8.44 24.30
N SER A 11 9.62 -9.42 25.04
CA SER A 11 8.86 -10.24 25.99
C SER A 11 9.02 -9.78 27.44
N ASP A 12 9.77 -8.69 27.67
CA ASP A 12 10.01 -8.13 29.00
C ASP A 12 8.67 -7.83 29.72
N PRO A 13 8.38 -8.43 30.89
CA PRO A 13 7.13 -8.21 31.60
C PRO A 13 7.05 -6.85 32.31
N THR A 14 8.12 -6.07 32.33
CA THR A 14 8.18 -4.77 32.99
C THR A 14 7.62 -3.63 32.13
N ILE A 15 7.42 -2.45 32.74
CA ILE A 15 7.07 -1.21 32.04
C ILE A 15 8.11 -0.79 30.98
N HIS A 16 9.32 -1.37 31.03
CA HIS A 16 10.38 -1.09 30.06
C HIS A 16 10.24 -1.87 28.75
N ARG A 17 9.21 -2.71 28.57
CA ARG A 17 8.95 -3.43 27.31
C ARG A 17 8.85 -2.48 26.10
N PRO A 18 9.33 -2.85 24.89
CA PRO A 18 9.12 -2.09 23.66
C PRO A 18 7.62 -1.93 23.39
N MET A 19 7.19 -0.74 22.99
CA MET A 19 5.80 -0.54 22.57
C MET A 19 5.72 -0.90 21.08
N PRO A 20 4.71 -1.67 20.65
CA PRO A 20 4.52 -1.93 19.23
C PRO A 20 4.21 -0.62 18.52
N CYS A 21 4.72 -0.48 17.30
CA CYS A 21 4.42 0.66 16.45
C CYS A 21 2.97 0.61 16.00
N LEU A 22 2.44 1.80 15.70
CA LEU A 22 1.14 1.96 15.07
C LEU A 22 1.08 1.23 13.72
N PRO A 23 -0.12 0.90 13.24
CA PRO A 23 -0.28 0.26 11.94
C PRO A 23 0.24 1.16 10.81
N GLY A 24 0.86 0.57 9.78
CA GLY A 24 1.42 1.31 8.64
C GLY A 24 2.85 1.81 8.87
N VAL A 25 3.38 1.68 10.08
CA VAL A 25 4.76 2.04 10.41
C VAL A 25 5.46 0.89 11.13
N PHE A 26 6.77 0.81 11.00
CA PHE A 26 7.62 -0.15 11.70
C PHE A 26 8.70 0.57 12.50
N CYS A 27 9.18 -0.08 13.56
CA CYS A 27 10.19 0.47 14.45
C CYS A 27 11.44 -0.38 14.34
N LEU A 28 12.56 0.27 14.04
CA LEU A 28 13.88 -0.30 14.24
C LEU A 28 14.31 -0.11 15.71
N GLY A 29 15.35 -0.83 16.13
CA GLY A 29 15.96 -0.57 17.43
C GLY A 29 16.41 0.89 17.52
N GLY A 30 16.00 1.60 18.57
CA GLY A 30 16.31 3.01 18.77
C GLY A 30 15.19 4.01 18.43
N VAL A 31 14.02 3.54 17.94
CA VAL A 31 12.83 4.39 17.83
C VAL A 31 12.37 4.80 19.23
N ALA A 32 12.31 6.12 19.45
CA ALA A 32 12.03 6.70 20.76
C ALA A 32 10.61 7.26 20.87
N HIS A 33 9.99 7.66 19.75
CA HIS A 33 8.69 8.33 19.70
C HIS A 33 7.77 7.74 18.63
N ASN A 34 6.47 8.07 18.68
CA ASN A 34 5.47 7.58 17.72
C ASN A 34 5.24 8.51 16.51
N MET A 35 5.94 9.65 16.42
CA MET A 35 5.81 10.57 15.29
C MET A 35 6.66 10.11 14.10
N THR A 36 6.02 9.85 12.96
CA THR A 36 6.73 9.69 11.68
C THR A 36 7.26 11.04 11.24
N VAL A 37 8.59 11.16 11.16
CA VAL A 37 9.26 12.32 10.58
C VAL A 37 10.23 11.83 9.52
N PRO A 38 10.24 12.45 8.32
CA PRO A 38 11.15 12.07 7.26
C PRO A 38 12.59 12.27 7.72
N TRP A 39 13.48 11.36 7.33
CA TRP A 39 14.91 11.52 7.61
C TRP A 39 15.48 12.66 6.75
N ILE A 40 15.59 13.85 7.33
CA ILE A 40 16.22 15.01 6.72
C ILE A 40 17.39 15.49 7.59
N PRO A 41 18.53 15.93 7.01
CA PRO A 41 19.69 16.38 7.79
C PRO A 41 19.41 17.53 8.76
N ALA A 42 18.34 18.31 8.51
CA ALA A 42 17.92 19.44 9.34
C ALA A 42 17.12 19.03 10.59
N GLU A 43 16.58 17.80 10.66
CA GLU A 43 15.79 17.31 11.79
C GLU A 43 16.36 15.99 12.34
N PRO A 44 17.12 16.03 13.45
CA PRO A 44 17.75 14.84 14.02
C PRO A 44 16.74 13.82 14.55
N ALA A 45 15.48 14.22 14.77
CA ALA A 45 14.38 13.36 15.19
C ALA A 45 14.07 12.24 14.18
N GLY A 46 14.40 12.43 12.89
CA GLY A 46 14.27 11.41 11.85
C GLY A 46 15.02 10.10 12.12
N VAL A 47 16.08 10.14 12.94
CA VAL A 47 16.88 8.94 13.28
C VAL A 47 16.16 8.04 14.30
N SER A 48 15.37 8.64 15.19
CA SER A 48 14.61 7.95 16.25
C SER A 48 13.12 7.82 15.94
N ALA A 49 12.75 8.08 14.68
CA ALA A 49 11.38 8.02 14.21
C ALA A 49 11.00 6.62 13.70
N PRO A 50 9.74 6.20 13.87
CA PRO A 50 9.21 5.04 13.19
C PRO A 50 9.19 5.33 11.68
N GLN A 51 9.44 4.29 10.88
CA GLN A 51 9.49 4.40 9.43
C GLN A 51 8.22 3.82 8.80
N GLU A 52 7.79 4.39 7.69
CA GLU A 52 6.66 3.86 6.94
C GLU A 52 7.00 2.50 6.33
N CYS A 53 6.01 1.62 6.25
CA CYS A 53 6.12 0.37 5.49
C CYS A 53 6.63 0.63 4.07
N PHE A 54 7.52 -0.26 3.60
CA PHE A 54 8.00 -0.19 2.22
C PHE A 54 6.84 -0.25 1.23
N GLU A 55 6.94 0.55 0.18
CA GLU A 55 6.01 0.52 -0.94
C GLU A 55 5.89 -0.89 -1.54
N GLY A 56 4.69 -1.24 -2.00
CA GLY A 56 4.39 -2.59 -2.47
C GLY A 56 4.19 -3.61 -1.35
N THR A 57 4.30 -3.21 -0.08
CA THR A 57 4.03 -4.08 1.06
C THR A 57 3.05 -3.43 2.02
N PHE A 58 2.38 -4.24 2.83
CA PHE A 58 1.52 -3.77 3.90
C PHE A 58 1.95 -4.34 5.24
N CYS A 59 1.85 -3.53 6.30
CA CYS A 59 2.21 -3.96 7.64
C CYS A 59 1.13 -3.58 8.67
N ARG A 60 0.68 -4.60 9.42
CA ARG A 60 -0.24 -4.46 10.55
C ARG A 60 0.54 -4.09 11.82
N GLU A 61 -0.17 -3.79 12.90
CA GLU A 61 0.44 -3.56 14.21
C GLU A 61 1.42 -4.69 14.58
N ALA A 62 2.55 -4.31 15.17
CA ALA A 62 3.61 -5.22 15.61
C ALA A 62 4.21 -6.12 14.51
N THR A 63 4.22 -5.66 13.26
CA THR A 63 4.93 -6.40 12.19
C THR A 63 6.43 -6.43 12.48
N PRO A 64 7.08 -7.61 12.45
CA PRO A 64 8.46 -7.78 12.88
C PRO A 64 9.49 -7.29 11.85
N SER A 65 9.06 -6.90 10.65
CA SER A 65 9.95 -6.51 9.55
C SER A 65 9.39 -5.36 8.72
N SER A 66 10.31 -4.54 8.22
CA SER A 66 10.03 -3.40 7.32
C SER A 66 9.41 -3.81 5.99
N SER A 67 9.64 -5.06 5.55
CA SER A 67 9.10 -5.61 4.32
C SER A 67 7.68 -6.17 4.45
N GLY A 68 7.07 -6.12 5.64
CA GLY A 68 5.67 -6.47 5.85
C GLY A 68 5.23 -7.74 5.12
N THR A 69 4.03 -7.70 4.53
CA THR A 69 3.54 -8.69 3.57
C THR A 69 3.41 -8.05 2.20
N ALA A 70 3.84 -8.74 1.14
CA ALA A 70 3.72 -8.25 -0.23
C ALA A 70 2.25 -8.03 -0.63
N CYS A 71 1.98 -6.96 -1.36
CA CYS A 71 0.67 -6.74 -1.97
C CYS A 71 0.39 -7.82 -3.01
N PHE A 72 -0.81 -8.38 -3.00
CA PHE A 72 -1.21 -9.40 -3.96
C PHE A 72 -1.88 -8.78 -5.20
N PRO A 73 -1.92 -9.51 -6.34
CA PRO A 73 -2.57 -9.02 -7.57
C PRO A 73 -4.03 -8.60 -7.34
N GLY A 74 -4.48 -7.61 -8.09
CA GLY A 74 -5.76 -6.93 -7.86
C GLY A 74 -5.72 -5.92 -6.71
N HIS A 75 -4.58 -5.78 -6.01
CA HIS A 75 -4.40 -4.77 -4.98
C HIS A 75 -3.12 -3.96 -5.25
N TYR A 76 -3.04 -2.81 -4.60
CA TYR A 76 -1.85 -1.98 -4.58
C TYR A 76 -1.62 -1.43 -3.17
N CYS A 77 -0.36 -1.18 -2.86
CA CYS A 77 0.11 -0.82 -1.53
C CYS A 77 1.04 0.39 -1.67
N PRO A 78 0.53 1.63 -1.52
CA PRO A 78 1.37 2.81 -1.35
C PRO A 78 2.24 2.71 -0.07
N PRO A 79 3.25 3.58 0.11
CA PRO A 79 4.01 3.62 1.36
C PRO A 79 3.09 3.82 2.56
N GLY A 80 3.39 3.16 3.68
CA GLY A 80 2.59 3.26 4.89
C GLY A 80 1.27 2.47 4.89
N THR A 81 1.10 1.52 3.96
CA THR A 81 -0.14 0.74 3.86
C THR A 81 -0.31 -0.24 5.01
N VAL A 82 -1.46 -0.18 5.69
CA VAL A 82 -1.83 -1.14 6.76
C VAL A 82 -2.43 -2.43 6.21
N SER A 83 -3.23 -2.27 5.16
CA SER A 83 -4.00 -3.34 4.52
C SER A 83 -4.04 -3.06 3.01
N PRO A 84 -3.87 -4.09 2.16
CA PRO A 84 -3.80 -3.92 0.72
C PRO A 84 -5.07 -3.23 0.18
N ILE A 85 -4.88 -2.25 -0.70
CA ILE A 85 -5.97 -1.43 -1.24
C ILE A 85 -6.46 -2.07 -2.53
N GLN A 86 -7.77 -2.28 -2.64
CA GLN A 86 -8.36 -2.81 -3.87
C GLN A 86 -8.14 -1.84 -5.03
N VAL A 87 -7.74 -2.37 -6.18
CA VAL A 87 -7.63 -1.57 -7.40
C VAL A 87 -9.01 -0.97 -7.75
N PRO A 88 -9.09 0.35 -8.05
CA PRO A 88 -10.33 1.00 -8.42
C PRO A 88 -10.83 0.54 -9.80
N LEU A 89 -12.09 0.82 -10.09
CA LEU A 89 -12.70 0.58 -11.40
C LEU A 89 -11.88 1.23 -12.53
N GLY A 90 -11.85 0.57 -13.69
CA GLY A 90 -11.10 1.06 -14.85
C GLY A 90 -9.59 0.83 -14.76
N SER A 91 -9.08 0.26 -13.67
CA SER A 91 -7.66 -0.03 -13.51
C SER A 91 -7.43 -1.51 -13.19
N PHE A 92 -6.19 -1.95 -13.30
CA PHE A 92 -5.75 -3.30 -12.97
C PHE A 92 -4.39 -3.30 -12.28
N SER A 93 -4.09 -4.36 -11.54
CA SER A 93 -2.77 -4.61 -10.95
C SER A 93 -2.42 -6.09 -11.08
N SER A 94 -1.56 -6.44 -12.04
CA SER A 94 -1.17 -7.83 -12.32
C SER A 94 0.05 -8.30 -11.51
N VAL A 95 0.85 -7.36 -11.02
CA VAL A 95 2.15 -7.65 -10.40
C VAL A 95 2.01 -7.73 -8.88
N GLN A 96 2.75 -8.66 -8.25
CA GLN A 96 2.94 -8.65 -6.81
C GLN A 96 3.73 -7.42 -6.37
N SER A 97 3.45 -6.95 -5.16
CA SER A 97 4.05 -5.74 -4.59
C SER A 97 3.83 -4.49 -5.44
N SER A 98 2.67 -4.39 -6.08
CA SER A 98 2.30 -3.18 -6.82
C SER A 98 2.12 -1.99 -5.90
N VAL A 99 2.74 -0.87 -6.24
CA VAL A 99 2.65 0.39 -5.48
C VAL A 99 1.46 1.24 -5.94
N ALA A 100 1.10 1.10 -7.22
CA ALA A 100 0.04 1.89 -7.85
C ALA A 100 -0.69 1.03 -8.90
N PRO A 101 -2.00 1.26 -9.10
CA PRO A 101 -2.76 0.57 -10.13
C PRO A 101 -2.43 1.14 -11.52
N THR A 102 -2.52 0.30 -12.55
CA THR A 102 -2.36 0.71 -13.95
C THR A 102 -3.74 0.90 -14.58
N THR A 103 -3.97 2.04 -15.24
CA THR A 103 -5.24 2.28 -15.95
C THR A 103 -5.37 1.37 -17.17
N CYS A 104 -6.58 0.85 -17.43
CA CYS A 104 -6.85 0.09 -18.63
C CYS A 104 -6.64 0.95 -19.88
N PHE A 105 -6.00 0.37 -20.89
CA PHE A 105 -5.76 1.01 -22.18
C PHE A 105 -7.04 1.04 -23.01
N PRO A 106 -7.18 2.01 -23.96
CA PRO A 106 -8.26 2.00 -24.93
C PRO A 106 -8.38 0.65 -25.64
N GLY A 107 -9.61 0.17 -25.79
CA GLY A 107 -9.94 -1.18 -26.26
C GLY A 107 -10.11 -2.22 -25.14
N THR A 108 -9.84 -1.85 -23.89
CA THR A 108 -10.06 -2.69 -22.71
C THR A 108 -10.83 -1.95 -21.62
N PHE A 109 -11.44 -2.69 -20.71
CA PHE A 109 -12.20 -2.15 -19.59
C PHE A 109 -12.04 -3.00 -18.32
N ALA A 110 -12.27 -2.40 -17.16
CA ALA A 110 -12.26 -3.09 -15.87
C ALA A 110 -13.54 -2.74 -15.08
N PRO A 111 -14.57 -3.62 -15.10
CA PRO A 111 -15.89 -3.32 -14.52
C PRO A 111 -15.97 -3.56 -13.02
N HIS A 112 -14.96 -4.21 -12.43
CA HIS A 112 -14.96 -4.58 -11.01
C HIS A 112 -13.75 -4.02 -10.29
N THR A 113 -13.90 -3.78 -8.99
CA THR A 113 -12.75 -3.48 -8.11
C THR A 113 -11.90 -4.71 -7.93
N ALA A 114 -10.63 -4.51 -7.61
CA ALA A 114 -9.65 -5.59 -7.45
C ALA A 114 -9.39 -6.43 -8.71
N MET A 115 -9.54 -5.82 -9.89
CA MET A 115 -9.12 -6.42 -11.15
C MET A 115 -7.59 -6.57 -11.19
N HIS A 116 -7.14 -7.75 -11.58
CA HIS A 116 -5.72 -8.05 -11.82
C HIS A 116 -5.35 -7.97 -13.31
N GLU A 117 -6.35 -7.90 -14.19
CA GLU A 117 -6.21 -7.74 -15.63
C GLU A 117 -7.39 -6.92 -16.19
N CYS A 118 -7.17 -6.23 -17.31
CA CYS A 118 -8.27 -5.58 -18.04
C CYS A 118 -8.93 -6.57 -19.00
N GLN A 119 -10.25 -6.47 -19.13
CA GLN A 119 -11.03 -7.27 -20.05
C GLN A 119 -11.12 -6.60 -21.41
N LEU A 120 -11.19 -7.40 -22.48
CA LEU A 120 -11.38 -6.89 -23.83
C LEU A 120 -12.77 -6.26 -23.98
N CYS A 121 -12.84 -5.12 -24.66
CA CYS A 121 -14.13 -4.47 -24.93
C CYS A 121 -15.07 -5.43 -25.69
N PRO A 122 -16.27 -5.70 -25.17
CA PRO A 122 -17.19 -6.64 -25.80
C PRO A 122 -17.70 -6.10 -27.14
N ALA A 123 -18.01 -7.01 -28.06
CA ALA A 123 -18.55 -6.65 -29.37
C ALA A 123 -19.87 -5.88 -29.21
N GLY A 124 -20.04 -4.80 -29.98
CA GLY A 124 -21.19 -3.91 -29.87
C GLY A 124 -21.03 -2.80 -28.82
N TYR A 125 -19.87 -2.70 -28.16
CA TYR A 125 -19.51 -1.61 -27.27
C TYR A 125 -18.19 -0.92 -27.67
N SER A 126 -18.00 0.33 -27.23
CA SER A 126 -16.81 1.14 -27.44
C SER A 126 -16.14 1.52 -26.12
N CYS A 127 -14.84 1.24 -26.03
CA CYS A 127 -13.98 1.55 -24.89
C CYS A 127 -12.83 2.48 -25.35
N LEU A 128 -13.16 3.73 -25.70
CA LEU A 128 -12.19 4.67 -26.30
C LEU A 128 -11.30 5.37 -25.24
N GLY A 129 -11.78 5.46 -24.00
CA GLY A 129 -11.10 6.14 -22.92
C GLY A 129 -10.08 5.27 -22.19
N TYR A 130 -9.05 5.90 -21.64
CA TYR A 130 -8.24 5.29 -20.59
C TYR A 130 -9.10 5.13 -19.34
N GLY A 131 -8.92 4.03 -18.62
CA GLY A 131 -9.68 3.83 -17.39
C GLY A 131 -11.16 3.51 -17.60
N THR A 132 -11.55 3.02 -18.78
CA THR A 132 -12.95 2.64 -19.05
C THR A 132 -13.37 1.53 -18.07
N TYR A 133 -14.43 1.75 -17.31
CA TYR A 133 -15.05 0.74 -16.44
C TYR A 133 -16.46 0.37 -16.90
N GLU A 134 -17.16 1.31 -17.52
CA GLU A 134 -18.44 1.10 -18.17
C GLU A 134 -18.27 1.38 -19.67
N PRO A 135 -18.42 0.36 -20.53
CA PRO A 135 -18.26 0.53 -21.96
C PRO A 135 -19.54 1.14 -22.57
N GLU A 136 -19.40 2.01 -23.57
CA GLU A 136 -20.55 2.66 -24.22
C GLU A 136 -21.10 1.78 -25.37
N ILE A 137 -22.42 1.74 -25.56
CA ILE A 137 -23.02 0.95 -26.65
C ILE A 137 -22.70 1.61 -28.00
N CYS A 138 -22.19 0.82 -28.96
CA CYS A 138 -22.02 1.26 -30.33
C CYS A 138 -23.39 1.52 -30.98
N LEU A 139 -23.63 2.74 -31.44
CA LEU A 139 -24.79 3.05 -32.25
C LEU A 139 -24.67 2.40 -33.63
N ALA A 140 -25.75 1.79 -34.12
CA ALA A 140 -25.76 1.18 -35.44
C ALA A 140 -25.47 2.22 -36.54
N GLY A 141 -24.44 1.99 -37.35
CA GLY A 141 -24.17 2.76 -38.57
C GLY A 141 -23.03 3.78 -38.52
N LYS A 142 -22.08 3.69 -37.58
CA LYS A 142 -20.80 4.40 -37.63
C LYS A 142 -19.61 3.47 -37.44
#